data_AF-F5A2Q5-F1
#
_entry.id   AF-F5A2Q5-F1
#
_cell.length_a   1.000
_cell.length_b   1.000
_cell.length_c   1.000
_cell.angle_alpha   90.00
_cell.angle_beta   90.00
_cell.angle_gamma   90.00
#
_symmetry.space_group_name_H-M   'P 1'
#
loop_
_entity.id
_entity.type
_entity.pdbx_description
1 polymer ?
#
loop_
_entity_poly.entity_id
_entity_poly.type
_entity_poly.pdbx_seq_one_letter_code
_entity_poly.pdbx_strand_id
1 'polypeptide(L)'
;VVIAGTGPLLPLVACQLHASGVRVAGVYEACALGKIAKQSLAMLNKPQLFLDGLSMLAYLKLHGIALRYGWGVVEAQGQDALSVVTVAPYSSDWQPDMAKAQRIAAQTLAVGYGFIPRTQLSQQMGLEHNFSDDGYLRASANAWQQSSEPHVHLAGDMGGIRGGEAAMLSGRIAALSILMQRGVLSNEAALQRRQGYERKLASILRFRGAVDRYTARGAGQVELPKGDTVICRCEHTTRNDIERALSQGVQDMAS
;
A
#
# COMPACT_ATOMS: atom_id res chain seq x y z
N VAL A 1 -19.39 -0.12 9.68
CA VAL A 1 -17.97 -0.33 9.31
C VAL A 1 -17.18 0.94 9.57
N VAL A 2 -16.01 0.83 10.20
CA VAL A 2 -14.99 1.88 10.23
C VAL A 2 -13.91 1.54 9.21
N ILE A 3 -13.44 2.54 8.47
CA ILE A 3 -12.38 2.38 7.48
C ILE A 3 -11.21 3.24 7.94
N ALA A 4 -10.04 2.66 8.15
CA ALA A 4 -8.87 3.38 8.66
C ALA A 4 -7.58 2.97 7.93
N GLY A 5 -6.66 3.90 7.72
CA GLY A 5 -5.44 3.59 7.00
C GLY A 5 -4.75 4.82 6.43
N THR A 6 -4.06 4.64 5.31
CA THR A 6 -3.61 5.76 4.47
C THR A 6 -3.66 5.41 2.99
N GLY A 7 -4.09 6.38 2.17
CA GLY A 7 -4.03 6.31 0.72
C GLY A 7 -5.38 6.44 0.02
N PRO A 8 -5.36 6.46 -1.31
CA PRO A 8 -6.50 6.90 -2.11
C PRO A 8 -7.63 5.86 -2.17
N LEU A 9 -7.39 4.63 -1.71
CA LEU A 9 -8.39 3.55 -1.73
C LEU A 9 -9.38 3.63 -0.57
N LEU A 10 -9.08 4.35 0.52
CA LEU A 10 -10.01 4.50 1.64
C LEU A 10 -11.35 5.11 1.20
N PRO A 11 -11.39 6.27 0.51
CA PRO A 11 -12.65 6.84 0.03
C PRO A 11 -13.33 5.96 -1.03
N LEU A 12 -12.56 5.25 -1.87
CA LEU A 12 -13.12 4.33 -2.87
C LEU A 12 -13.91 3.19 -2.21
N VAL A 13 -13.27 2.50 -1.26
CA VAL A 13 -13.90 1.39 -0.52
C VAL A 13 -15.10 1.90 0.29
N ALA A 14 -15.00 3.10 0.88
CA ALA A 14 -16.11 3.72 1.60
C ALA A 14 -17.32 3.96 0.69
N CYS A 15 -17.12 4.52 -0.51
CA CYS A 15 -18.18 4.75 -1.48
C CYS A 15 -18.81 3.42 -1.94
N GLN A 16 -18.00 2.41 -2.27
CA GLN A 16 -18.48 1.10 -2.73
C GLN A 16 -19.28 0.35 -1.66
N LEU A 17 -18.80 0.35 -0.42
CA LEU A 17 -19.51 -0.26 0.71
C LEU A 17 -20.83 0.46 0.96
N HIS A 18 -20.81 1.79 1.02
CA HIS A 18 -22.03 2.56 1.23
C HIS A 18 -23.06 2.36 0.10
N ALA A 19 -22.62 2.38 -1.15
CA ALA A 19 -23.47 2.10 -2.31
C ALA A 19 -24.06 0.67 -2.27
N SER A 20 -23.39 -0.26 -1.59
CA SER A 20 -23.87 -1.64 -1.37
C SER A 20 -24.78 -1.79 -0.14
N GLY A 21 -25.21 -0.68 0.48
CA GLY A 21 -26.12 -0.68 1.64
C GLY A 21 -25.41 -0.80 3.00
N VAL A 22 -24.08 -0.75 3.04
CA VAL A 22 -23.32 -0.84 4.29
C VAL A 22 -23.27 0.51 4.99
N ARG A 23 -23.61 0.54 6.29
CA ARG A 23 -23.43 1.73 7.13
C ARG A 23 -21.94 1.97 7.40
N VAL A 24 -21.37 2.99 6.78
CA VAL A 24 -20.01 3.48 7.04
C VAL A 24 -20.05 4.50 8.18
N ALA A 25 -19.45 4.17 9.32
CA ALA A 25 -19.44 5.02 10.51
C ALA A 25 -18.41 6.15 10.41
N GLY A 26 -17.37 5.98 9.60
CA GLY A 26 -16.35 6.98 9.35
C GLY A 26 -15.17 6.41 8.58
N VAL A 27 -14.47 7.30 7.88
CA VAL A 27 -13.23 7.05 7.15
C VAL A 27 -12.13 7.87 7.81
N TYR A 28 -11.02 7.22 8.16
CA TYR A 28 -9.90 7.81 8.91
C TYR A 28 -8.62 7.66 8.09
N GLU A 29 -8.17 8.77 7.52
CA GLU A 29 -6.94 8.90 6.76
C GLU A 29 -5.85 9.38 7.72
N ALA A 30 -4.87 8.52 8.02
CA ALA A 30 -3.79 8.80 8.97
C ALA A 30 -2.88 9.94 8.50
N CYS A 31 -2.80 10.18 7.19
CA CYS A 31 -2.06 11.31 6.65
C CYS A 31 -2.82 12.64 6.86
N ALA A 32 -2.11 13.66 7.34
CA ALA A 32 -2.65 15.01 7.42
C ALA A 32 -3.00 15.57 6.03
N LEU A 33 -4.11 16.31 5.95
CA LEU A 33 -4.57 16.92 4.69
C LEU A 33 -3.50 17.81 4.04
N GLY A 34 -2.70 18.51 4.83
CA GLY A 34 -1.60 19.35 4.34
C GLY A 34 -0.51 18.58 3.58
N LYS A 35 -0.21 17.32 3.95
CA LYS A 35 0.74 16.47 3.22
C LYS A 35 0.17 16.06 1.86
N ILE A 36 -1.13 15.75 1.81
CA ILE A 36 -1.85 15.45 0.56
C ILE A 36 -1.89 16.68 -0.35
N ALA A 37 -2.23 17.85 0.20
CA ALA A 37 -2.32 19.11 -0.53
C ALA A 37 -0.99 19.51 -1.19
N LYS A 38 0.15 19.25 -0.53
CA LYS A 38 1.50 19.46 -1.09
C LYS A 38 1.78 18.63 -2.34
N GLN A 39 1.04 17.53 -2.55
CA GLN A 39 1.17 16.66 -3.72
C GLN A 39 0.19 16.98 -4.85
N SER A 40 -0.70 17.97 -4.66
CA SER A 40 -1.75 18.35 -5.63
C SER A 40 -1.20 18.61 -7.04
N LEU A 41 -0.12 19.38 -7.19
CA LEU A 41 0.50 19.68 -8.49
C LEU A 41 0.97 18.41 -9.23
N ALA A 42 1.52 17.42 -8.52
CA ALA A 42 1.92 16.16 -9.13
C ALA A 42 0.72 15.30 -9.53
N MET A 43 -0.40 15.43 -8.82
CA MET A 43 -1.68 14.76 -9.13
C MET A 43 -2.38 15.37 -10.35
N LEU A 44 -2.18 16.65 -10.66
CA LEU A 44 -2.74 17.30 -11.87
C LEU A 44 -2.27 16.63 -13.18
N ASN A 45 -1.15 15.90 -13.18
CA ASN A 45 -0.68 15.14 -14.35
C ASN A 45 -1.59 13.96 -14.74
N LYS A 46 -2.58 13.61 -13.90
CA LYS A 46 -3.60 12.60 -14.18
C LYS A 46 -4.99 13.18 -13.83
N PRO A 47 -5.54 14.06 -14.69
CA PRO A 47 -6.75 14.83 -14.36
C PRO A 47 -7.97 13.93 -14.10
N GLN A 48 -8.11 12.82 -14.83
CA GLN A 48 -9.21 11.88 -14.59
C GLN A 48 -9.17 11.30 -13.16
N LEU A 49 -8.02 10.81 -12.70
CA LEU A 49 -7.88 10.26 -11.35
C LEU A 49 -8.16 11.31 -10.27
N PHE A 50 -7.79 12.57 -10.53
CA PHE A 50 -8.11 13.67 -9.64
C PHE A 50 -9.61 13.95 -9.57
N LEU A 51 -10.30 13.96 -10.72
CA LEU A 51 -11.76 14.10 -10.80
C LEU A 51 -12.47 12.94 -10.12
N ASP A 52 -12.01 11.70 -10.33
CA ASP A 52 -12.53 10.52 -9.63
C ASP A 52 -12.38 10.70 -8.11
N GLY A 53 -11.21 11.16 -7.65
CA GLY A 53 -10.96 11.54 -6.26
C GLY A 53 -11.98 12.55 -5.71
N LEU A 54 -12.17 13.67 -6.41
CA LEU A 54 -13.14 14.69 -6.02
C LEU A 54 -14.58 14.17 -6.00
N SER A 55 -14.94 13.32 -6.96
CA SER A 55 -16.28 12.70 -7.02
C SER A 55 -16.56 11.85 -5.79
N MET A 56 -15.56 11.09 -5.32
CA MET A 56 -15.68 10.30 -4.09
C MET A 56 -15.81 11.20 -2.85
N LEU A 57 -15.03 12.28 -2.76
CA LEU A 57 -15.15 13.23 -1.64
C LEU A 57 -16.54 13.90 -1.62
N ALA A 58 -17.05 14.28 -2.78
CA ALA A 58 -18.40 14.83 -2.92
C ALA A 58 -19.48 13.81 -2.53
N TYR A 59 -19.33 12.56 -2.96
CA TYR A 59 -20.22 11.46 -2.60
C TYR A 59 -20.29 11.25 -1.09
N LEU A 60 -19.13 11.16 -0.41
CA LEU A 60 -19.07 10.97 1.04
C LEU A 60 -19.74 12.14 1.77
N LYS A 61 -19.47 13.38 1.34
CA LYS A 61 -20.08 14.59 1.92
C LYS A 61 -21.60 14.60 1.74
N LEU A 62 -22.10 14.27 0.54
CA LEU A 62 -23.53 14.23 0.24
C LEU A 62 -24.28 13.22 1.12
N HIS A 63 -23.65 12.09 1.46
CA HIS A 63 -24.23 11.03 2.29
C HIS A 63 -23.88 11.15 3.78
N GLY A 64 -23.27 12.26 4.21
CA GLY A 64 -22.95 12.49 5.62
C GLY A 64 -21.89 11.55 6.20
N ILE A 65 -21.04 10.95 5.36
CA ILE A 65 -19.97 10.04 5.78
C ILE A 65 -18.73 10.85 6.09
N ALA A 66 -18.32 10.87 7.36
CA ALA A 66 -17.15 11.63 7.78
C ALA A 66 -15.84 11.03 7.22
N LEU A 67 -15.03 11.87 6.58
CA LEU A 67 -13.63 11.58 6.23
C LEU A 67 -12.72 12.48 7.08
N ARG A 68 -11.96 11.88 8.00
CA ARG A 68 -11.07 12.59 8.93
C ARG A 68 -9.62 12.37 8.54
N TYR A 69 -8.92 13.45 8.19
CA TYR A 69 -7.50 13.45 7.85
C TYR A 69 -6.63 13.65 9.09
N GLY A 70 -5.45 13.02 9.10
CA GLY A 70 -4.55 13.01 10.25
C GLY A 70 -5.01 12.10 11.39
N TRP A 71 -5.97 11.21 11.15
CA TRP A 71 -6.52 10.30 12.17
C TRP A 71 -6.41 8.85 11.70
N GLY A 72 -6.10 7.95 12.61
CA GLY A 72 -6.00 6.51 12.33
C GLY A 72 -6.48 5.68 13.49
N VAL A 73 -6.53 4.36 13.28
CA VAL A 73 -6.91 3.38 14.31
C VAL A 73 -5.76 3.13 15.27
N VAL A 74 -6.05 3.15 16.58
CA VAL A 74 -5.08 2.84 17.65
C VAL A 74 -5.44 1.59 18.43
N GLU A 75 -6.72 1.21 18.47
CA GLU A 75 -7.18 0.03 19.21
C GLU A 75 -8.47 -0.53 18.60
N ALA A 76 -8.64 -1.84 18.67
CA ALA A 76 -9.86 -2.54 18.28
C ALA A 76 -10.25 -3.49 19.42
N GLN A 77 -11.49 -3.37 19.92
CA GLN A 77 -11.94 -4.08 21.12
C GLN A 77 -13.24 -4.86 20.87
N GLY A 78 -13.33 -6.03 21.50
CA GLY A 78 -14.44 -6.96 21.42
C GLY A 78 -14.24 -8.14 22.38
N GLN A 79 -15.33 -8.82 22.76
CA GLN A 79 -15.25 -10.11 23.46
C GLN A 79 -15.20 -11.22 22.40
N ASP A 80 -16.36 -11.62 21.87
CA ASP A 80 -16.44 -12.63 20.78
C ASP A 80 -16.24 -12.01 19.39
N ALA A 81 -16.59 -10.73 19.25
CA ALA A 81 -16.50 -10.00 18.00
C ALA A 81 -16.20 -8.52 18.26
N LEU A 82 -15.68 -7.84 17.24
CA LEU A 82 -15.42 -6.40 17.28
C LEU A 82 -16.70 -5.63 17.64
N SER A 83 -16.57 -4.74 18.62
CA SER A 83 -17.67 -3.87 19.07
C SER A 83 -17.30 -2.38 19.06
N VAL A 84 -16.02 -2.08 19.27
CA VAL A 84 -15.51 -0.71 19.36
C VAL A 84 -14.17 -0.60 18.63
N VAL A 85 -14.02 0.47 17.86
CA VAL A 85 -12.75 0.91 17.27
C VAL A 85 -12.37 2.24 17.92
N THR A 86 -11.16 2.34 18.44
CA THR A 86 -10.58 3.58 18.95
C THR A 86 -9.70 4.21 17.87
N VAL A 87 -9.92 5.49 17.60
CA VAL A 87 -9.15 6.29 16.64
C VAL A 87 -8.53 7.50 17.32
N ALA A 88 -7.36 7.92 16.88
CA ALA A 88 -6.66 9.08 17.43
C ALA A 88 -5.98 9.90 16.32
N PRO A 89 -5.70 11.19 16.55
CA PRO A 89 -4.87 11.95 15.64
C PRO A 89 -3.41 11.49 15.71
N TYR A 90 -2.70 11.55 14.57
CA TYR A 90 -1.29 11.15 14.47
C TYR A 90 -0.38 12.36 14.25
N SER A 91 0.82 12.31 14.86
CA SER A 91 1.92 13.25 14.59
C SER A 91 2.58 13.00 13.23
N SER A 92 3.54 13.85 12.85
CA SER A 92 4.35 13.66 11.65
C SER A 92 5.14 12.34 11.65
N ASP A 93 5.53 11.88 12.85
CA ASP A 93 6.33 10.68 13.09
C ASP A 93 5.45 9.45 13.37
N TRP A 94 4.15 9.58 13.12
CA TRP A 94 3.16 8.52 13.27
C TRP A 94 2.97 8.05 14.71
N GLN A 95 3.11 8.97 15.67
CA GLN A 95 2.72 8.77 17.06
C GLN A 95 1.28 9.21 17.30
N PRO A 96 0.42 8.37 17.92
CA PRO A 96 -0.96 8.73 18.22
C PRO A 96 -1.06 9.65 19.46
N ASP A 97 -1.91 10.67 19.38
CA ASP A 97 -2.29 11.50 20.52
C ASP A 97 -3.49 10.87 21.25
N MET A 98 -3.18 9.99 22.21
CA MET A 98 -4.18 9.24 22.97
C MET A 98 -5.10 10.13 23.82
N ALA A 99 -4.68 11.36 24.15
CA ALA A 99 -5.53 12.30 24.90
C ALA A 99 -6.75 12.77 24.07
N LYS A 100 -6.69 12.64 22.74
CA LYS A 100 -7.78 12.98 21.81
C LYS A 100 -8.44 11.75 21.20
N ALA A 101 -8.16 10.56 21.72
CA ALA A 101 -8.73 9.32 21.21
C ALA A 101 -10.26 9.34 21.28
N GLN A 102 -10.91 8.78 20.26
CA GLN A 102 -12.36 8.68 20.13
C GLN A 102 -12.76 7.22 19.93
N ARG A 103 -13.80 6.77 20.65
CA ARG A 103 -14.35 5.42 20.53
C ARG A 103 -15.54 5.43 19.58
N ILE A 104 -15.51 4.55 18.60
CA ILE A 104 -16.52 4.43 17.55
C ILE A 104 -17.12 3.02 17.63
N ALA A 105 -18.43 2.93 17.85
CA ALA A 105 -19.12 1.65 17.80
C ALA A 105 -19.08 1.09 16.37
N ALA A 106 -18.52 -0.10 16.19
CA ALA A 106 -18.38 -0.73 14.89
C ALA A 106 -18.23 -2.25 15.02
N GLN A 107 -18.90 -2.98 14.12
CA GLN A 107 -18.81 -4.44 14.02
C GLN A 107 -17.76 -4.90 12.99
N THR A 108 -17.19 -3.96 12.23
CA THR A 108 -16.18 -4.25 11.22
C THR A 108 -15.23 -3.08 11.12
N LEU A 109 -13.95 -3.40 11.09
CA LEU A 109 -12.85 -2.49 10.83
C LEU A 109 -12.16 -2.93 9.53
N ALA A 110 -12.16 -2.06 8.52
CA ALA A 110 -11.38 -2.23 7.31
C ALA A 110 -10.10 -1.41 7.43
N VAL A 111 -8.94 -2.09 7.36
CA VAL A 111 -7.62 -1.47 7.53
C VAL A 111 -6.84 -1.49 6.22
N GLY A 112 -6.25 -0.37 5.83
CA GLY A 112 -5.43 -0.30 4.61
C GLY A 112 -4.24 0.66 4.75
N TYR A 113 -3.04 0.11 4.98
CA TYR A 113 -1.80 0.89 5.09
C TYR A 113 -0.85 0.68 3.89
N GLY A 114 -1.38 0.34 2.72
CA GLY A 114 -0.60 0.05 1.52
C GLY A 114 -0.52 -1.45 1.20
N PHE A 115 0.32 -1.79 0.22
CA PHE A 115 0.48 -3.14 -0.30
C PHE A 115 1.95 -3.53 -0.30
N ILE A 116 2.22 -4.82 -0.17
CA ILE A 116 3.55 -5.40 -0.35
C ILE A 116 3.51 -6.41 -1.49
N PRO A 117 4.57 -6.54 -2.30
CA PRO A 117 4.66 -7.57 -3.32
C PRO A 117 4.60 -8.97 -2.70
N ARG A 118 3.94 -9.92 -3.38
CA ARG A 118 3.99 -11.33 -3.00
C ARG A 118 5.25 -11.98 -3.55
N THR A 119 6.31 -12.03 -2.74
CA THR A 119 7.65 -12.46 -3.17
C THR A 119 7.93 -13.95 -2.98
N GLN A 120 6.99 -14.74 -2.44
CA GLN A 120 7.22 -16.15 -2.09
C GLN A 120 7.78 -16.97 -3.27
N LEU A 121 7.16 -16.87 -4.45
CA LEU A 121 7.61 -17.61 -5.63
C LEU A 121 9.01 -17.18 -6.09
N SER A 122 9.28 -15.87 -6.14
CA SER A 122 10.62 -15.37 -6.51
C SER A 122 11.70 -15.78 -5.52
N GLN A 123 11.37 -15.87 -4.22
CA GLN A 123 12.31 -16.33 -3.20
C GLN A 123 12.60 -17.83 -3.35
N GLN A 124 11.56 -18.65 -3.60
CA GLN A 124 11.73 -20.08 -3.85
C GLN A 124 12.56 -20.37 -5.12
N MET A 125 12.50 -19.47 -6.10
CA MET A 125 13.32 -19.54 -7.32
C MET A 125 14.74 -19.01 -7.13
N GLY A 126 15.11 -18.51 -5.94
CA GLY A 126 16.43 -17.94 -5.68
C GLY A 126 16.73 -16.66 -6.48
N LEU A 127 15.70 -15.93 -6.91
CA LEU A 127 15.89 -14.68 -7.66
C LEU A 127 16.50 -13.60 -6.74
N GLU A 128 17.18 -12.63 -7.33
CA GLU A 128 17.66 -11.48 -6.57
C GLU A 128 16.51 -10.59 -6.05
N HIS A 129 16.60 -10.19 -4.79
CA HIS A 129 15.68 -9.24 -4.16
C HIS A 129 16.43 -8.02 -3.63
N ASN A 130 15.69 -6.93 -3.50
CA ASN A 130 16.13 -5.74 -2.82
C ASN A 130 15.02 -5.26 -1.88
N PHE A 131 15.39 -4.52 -0.85
CA PHE A 131 14.43 -3.78 -0.04
C PHE A 131 14.06 -2.47 -0.75
N SER A 132 12.79 -2.10 -0.64
CA SER A 132 12.30 -0.78 -1.01
C SER A 132 12.60 0.24 0.09
N ASP A 133 12.54 1.53 -0.25
CA ASP A 133 12.75 2.63 0.71
C ASP A 133 11.73 2.59 1.86
N ASP A 134 10.54 2.01 1.63
CA ASP A 134 9.48 1.81 2.62
C ASP A 134 9.48 0.42 3.27
N GLY A 135 10.59 -0.32 3.11
CA GLY A 135 10.95 -1.47 3.94
C GLY A 135 10.39 -2.83 3.51
N TYR A 136 9.69 -2.94 2.37
CA TYR A 136 9.25 -4.22 1.85
C TYR A 136 10.26 -4.85 0.89
N LEU A 137 10.36 -6.19 0.92
CA LEU A 137 11.15 -6.98 -0.02
C LEU A 137 10.47 -7.00 -1.40
N ARG A 138 11.25 -6.83 -2.47
CA ARG A 138 10.78 -6.95 -3.86
C ARG A 138 11.80 -7.66 -4.73
N ALA A 139 11.34 -8.42 -5.70
CA ALA A 139 12.22 -9.06 -6.66
C ALA A 139 12.78 -8.01 -7.65
N SER A 140 14.02 -8.19 -8.05
CA SER A 140 14.74 -7.27 -8.93
C SER A 140 14.59 -7.68 -10.39
N ALA A 141 14.37 -6.70 -11.26
CA ALA A 141 14.41 -6.90 -12.70
C ALA A 141 15.05 -5.72 -13.42
N ASN A 142 15.63 -6.00 -14.58
CA ASN A 142 16.18 -4.98 -15.45
C ASN A 142 15.08 -4.23 -16.24
N ALA A 143 15.49 -3.30 -17.11
CA ALA A 143 14.57 -2.51 -17.93
C ALA A 143 13.74 -3.33 -18.94
N TRP A 144 14.09 -4.60 -19.18
CA TRP A 144 13.36 -5.56 -20.00
C TRP A 144 12.47 -6.50 -19.18
N GLN A 145 12.33 -6.22 -17.88
CA GLN A 145 11.61 -7.05 -16.93
C GLN A 145 12.25 -8.43 -16.72
N GLN A 146 13.50 -8.64 -17.10
CA GLN A 146 14.23 -9.88 -16.82
C GLN A 146 14.74 -9.86 -15.38
N SER A 147 14.57 -10.98 -14.67
CA SER A 147 15.13 -11.18 -13.34
C SER A 147 16.65 -11.49 -13.40
N SER A 148 17.24 -11.86 -12.26
CA SER A 148 18.60 -12.42 -12.20
C SER A 148 18.74 -13.74 -12.98
N GLU A 149 17.64 -14.48 -13.15
CA GLU A 149 17.57 -15.64 -14.04
C GLU A 149 17.15 -15.20 -15.45
N PRO A 150 17.99 -15.40 -16.50
CA PRO A 150 17.77 -14.83 -17.83
C PRO A 150 16.47 -15.24 -18.54
N HIS A 151 15.91 -16.39 -18.16
CA HIS A 151 14.71 -16.99 -18.72
C HIS A 151 13.45 -16.72 -17.89
N VAL A 152 13.56 -15.92 -16.83
CA VAL A 152 12.48 -15.57 -15.92
C VAL A 152 12.25 -14.07 -15.98
N HIS A 153 10.99 -13.69 -16.24
CA HIS A 153 10.57 -12.29 -16.32
C HIS A 153 9.59 -11.94 -15.21
N LEU A 154 9.73 -10.73 -14.68
CA LEU A 154 8.90 -10.18 -13.60
C LEU A 154 7.95 -9.13 -14.16
N ALA A 155 6.64 -9.38 -14.11
CA ALA A 155 5.63 -8.43 -14.53
C ALA A 155 4.66 -8.11 -13.39
N GLY A 156 3.87 -7.05 -13.57
CA GLY A 156 2.93 -6.62 -12.55
C GLY A 156 3.60 -5.93 -11.37
N ASP A 157 3.13 -6.26 -10.17
CA ASP A 157 3.53 -5.63 -8.91
C ASP A 157 4.71 -6.33 -8.21
N MET A 158 5.30 -7.36 -8.83
CA MET A 158 6.42 -8.14 -8.26
C MET A 158 7.66 -7.28 -7.98
N GLY A 159 7.93 -6.32 -8.87
CA GLY A 159 9.00 -5.32 -8.74
C GLY A 159 8.59 -4.04 -8.00
N GLY A 160 7.45 -4.07 -7.29
CA GLY A 160 6.88 -2.96 -6.52
C GLY A 160 5.50 -2.54 -7.01
N ILE A 161 4.73 -1.92 -6.10
CA ILE A 161 3.31 -1.60 -6.30
C ILE A 161 3.16 -0.29 -7.09
N ARG A 162 2.85 -0.39 -8.38
CA ARG A 162 2.81 0.76 -9.31
C ARG A 162 1.44 1.03 -9.92
N GLY A 163 0.47 0.17 -9.65
CA GLY A 163 -0.92 0.27 -10.12
C GLY A 163 -1.16 -0.50 -11.42
N GLY A 164 -2.44 -0.75 -11.73
CA GLY A 164 -2.85 -1.66 -12.80
C GLY A 164 -2.33 -1.29 -14.20
N GLU A 165 -2.31 0.00 -14.56
CA GLU A 165 -1.77 0.42 -15.87
C GLU A 165 -0.26 0.13 -15.97
N ALA A 166 0.50 0.40 -14.91
CA ALA A 166 1.93 0.10 -14.87
C ALA A 166 2.18 -1.42 -14.92
N ALA A 167 1.36 -2.22 -14.22
CA ALA A 167 1.41 -3.67 -14.25
C ALA A 167 1.18 -4.24 -15.65
N MET A 168 0.20 -3.70 -16.39
CA MET A 168 -0.03 -4.09 -17.79
C MET A 168 1.12 -3.67 -18.70
N LEU A 169 1.73 -2.50 -18.49
CA LEU A 169 2.87 -2.04 -19.29
C LEU A 169 4.13 -2.87 -19.03
N SER A 170 4.43 -3.22 -17.77
CA SER A 170 5.55 -4.12 -17.45
C SER A 170 5.34 -5.50 -18.08
N GLY A 171 4.13 -6.05 -18.04
CA GLY A 171 3.81 -7.30 -18.75
C GLY A 171 4.06 -7.22 -20.26
N ARG A 172 3.74 -6.09 -20.91
CA ARG A 172 4.05 -5.89 -22.33
C ARG A 172 5.55 -5.81 -22.59
N ILE A 173 6.32 -5.16 -21.71
CA ILE A 173 7.78 -5.09 -21.84
C ILE A 173 8.42 -6.48 -21.66
N ALA A 174 7.96 -7.26 -20.68
CA ALA A 174 8.38 -8.64 -20.50
C ALA A 174 8.11 -9.49 -21.76
N ALA A 175 6.91 -9.36 -22.33
CA ALA A 175 6.56 -10.06 -23.57
C ALA A 175 7.47 -9.68 -24.75
N LEU A 176 7.83 -8.40 -24.90
CA LEU A 176 8.81 -7.98 -25.92
C LEU A 176 10.17 -8.66 -25.72
N SER A 177 10.65 -8.72 -24.47
CA SER A 177 11.91 -9.38 -24.14
C SER A 177 11.88 -10.87 -24.50
N ILE A 178 10.79 -11.57 -24.17
CA ILE A 178 10.60 -12.99 -24.50
C ILE A 178 10.59 -13.19 -26.03
N LEU A 179 9.87 -12.36 -26.78
CA LEU A 179 9.79 -12.49 -28.25
C LEU A 179 11.14 -12.21 -28.92
N MET A 180 11.93 -11.28 -28.39
CA MET A 180 13.31 -11.04 -28.85
C MET A 180 14.19 -12.27 -28.60
N GLN A 181 14.19 -12.80 -27.38
CA GLN A 181 14.98 -13.99 -27.02
C GLN A 181 14.62 -15.22 -27.87
N ARG A 182 13.35 -15.32 -28.28
CA ARG A 182 12.83 -16.39 -29.15
C ARG A 182 13.09 -16.16 -30.64
N GLY A 183 13.68 -15.04 -31.04
CA GLY A 183 13.90 -14.70 -32.45
C GLY A 183 12.63 -14.40 -33.24
N VAL A 184 11.50 -14.17 -32.57
CA VAL A 184 10.19 -13.88 -33.20
C VAL A 184 10.05 -12.40 -33.54
N LEU A 185 10.72 -11.52 -32.78
CA LEU A 185 10.70 -10.07 -32.96
C LEU A 185 12.14 -9.55 -33.08
N SER A 186 12.41 -8.70 -34.07
CA SER A 186 13.74 -8.09 -34.21
C SER A 186 14.04 -7.15 -33.05
N ASN A 187 15.33 -6.97 -32.77
CA ASN A 187 15.79 -6.11 -31.68
C ASN A 187 15.33 -4.66 -31.86
N GLU A 188 15.36 -4.16 -33.10
CA GLU A 188 14.98 -2.80 -33.45
C GLU A 188 13.47 -2.59 -33.21
N ALA A 189 12.64 -3.52 -33.67
CA ALA A 189 11.19 -3.45 -33.50
C ALA A 189 10.78 -3.53 -32.03
N ALA A 190 11.46 -4.37 -31.25
CA ALA A 190 11.22 -4.49 -29.82
C ALA A 190 11.63 -3.23 -29.05
N LEU A 191 12.81 -2.67 -29.36
CA LEU A 191 13.29 -1.44 -28.75
C LEU A 191 12.34 -0.27 -29.01
N GLN A 192 11.88 -0.11 -30.25
CA GLN A 192 10.93 0.94 -30.62
C GLN A 192 9.62 0.82 -29.83
N ARG A 193 9.05 -0.39 -29.71
CA ARG A 193 7.82 -0.63 -28.93
C ARG A 193 8.03 -0.37 -27.45
N ARG A 194 9.17 -0.84 -26.89
CA ARG A 194 9.52 -0.63 -25.48
C ARG A 194 9.59 0.84 -25.13
N GLN A 195 10.25 1.67 -25.95
CA GLN A 195 10.33 3.12 -25.73
C GLN A 195 8.95 3.78 -25.63
N GLY A 196 7.95 3.28 -26.37
CA GLY A 196 6.57 3.75 -26.27
C GLY A 196 5.94 3.40 -24.92
N TYR A 197 6.19 2.21 -24.39
CA TYR A 197 5.71 1.78 -23.07
C TYR A 197 6.44 2.48 -21.92
N GLU A 198 7.76 2.68 -22.03
CA GLU A 198 8.58 3.38 -21.04
C GLU A 198 8.11 4.83 -20.82
N ARG A 199 7.79 5.55 -21.90
CA ARG A 199 7.24 6.91 -21.80
C ARG A 199 5.92 6.96 -21.02
N LYS A 200 5.03 5.99 -21.25
CA LYS A 200 3.76 5.87 -20.51
C LYS A 200 4.02 5.52 -19.05
N LEU A 201 4.90 4.57 -18.80
CA LEU A 201 5.29 4.14 -17.46
C LEU A 201 5.89 5.29 -16.65
N ALA A 202 6.80 6.07 -17.23
CA ALA A 202 7.39 7.23 -16.57
C ALA A 202 6.33 8.24 -16.11
N SER A 203 5.29 8.47 -16.91
CA SER A 203 4.18 9.35 -16.52
C SER A 203 3.39 8.82 -15.32
N ILE A 204 3.11 7.50 -15.29
CA ILE A 204 2.41 6.84 -14.18
C ILE A 204 3.26 6.90 -12.91
N LEU A 205 4.57 6.65 -13.02
CA LEU A 205 5.48 6.64 -11.87
C LEU A 205 5.59 8.02 -11.19
N ARG A 206 5.49 9.13 -11.95
CA ARG A 206 5.44 10.48 -11.35
C ARG A 206 4.21 10.67 -10.46
N PHE A 207 3.04 10.22 -10.93
CA PHE A 207 1.81 10.25 -10.12
C PHE A 207 1.94 9.33 -8.91
N ARG A 208 2.45 8.11 -9.11
CA ARG A 208 2.63 7.13 -8.03
C ARG A 208 3.57 7.64 -6.95
N GLY A 209 4.69 8.26 -7.32
CA GLY A 209 5.62 8.86 -6.36
C GLY A 209 5.03 10.04 -5.57
N ALA A 210 4.00 10.70 -6.08
CA ALA A 210 3.22 11.68 -5.30
C ALA A 210 2.38 10.98 -4.23
N VAL A 211 1.73 9.85 -4.60
CA VAL A 211 0.99 9.01 -3.65
C VAL A 211 1.90 8.47 -2.56
N ASP A 212 3.01 7.84 -2.95
CA ASP A 212 3.97 7.24 -2.02
C ASP A 212 4.47 8.24 -0.98
N ARG A 213 4.76 9.48 -1.41
CA ARG A 213 5.24 10.55 -0.51
C ARG A 213 4.23 10.97 0.55
N TYR A 214 2.94 11.09 0.22
CA TYR A 214 1.95 11.46 1.25
C TYR A 214 1.55 10.25 2.11
N THR A 215 1.56 9.03 1.55
CA THR A 215 1.27 7.80 2.29
C THR A 215 2.47 7.27 3.07
N ALA A 216 3.62 7.96 3.04
CA ALA A 216 4.83 7.54 3.72
C ALA A 216 4.59 7.38 5.23
N ARG A 217 4.87 6.18 5.73
CA ARG A 217 4.64 5.74 7.11
C ARG A 217 5.87 5.99 7.97
N GLY A 218 5.66 6.45 9.19
CA GLY A 218 6.68 6.58 10.22
C GLY A 218 6.68 5.38 11.18
N ALA A 219 7.75 5.24 11.94
CA ALA A 219 7.92 4.10 12.84
C ALA A 219 7.01 4.16 14.08
N GLY A 220 6.44 5.31 14.46
CA GLY A 220 5.67 5.43 15.71
C GLY A 220 4.49 4.47 15.84
N GLN A 221 3.92 3.98 14.73
CA GLN A 221 2.87 2.96 14.77
C GLN A 221 3.33 1.60 15.28
N VAL A 222 4.63 1.27 15.22
CA VAL A 222 5.15 -0.01 15.72
C VAL A 222 5.09 -0.12 17.25
N GLU A 223 4.82 1.00 17.93
CA GLU A 223 4.64 1.06 19.39
C GLU A 223 3.18 0.81 19.82
N LEU A 224 2.22 0.78 18.89
CA LEU A 224 0.81 0.51 19.20
C LEU A 224 0.53 -0.89 19.77
N PRO A 225 1.12 -1.98 19.23
CA PRO A 225 0.87 -3.31 19.74
C PRO A 225 1.26 -3.41 21.22
N LYS A 226 0.30 -3.74 22.07
CA LYS A 226 0.58 -4.14 23.46
C LYS A 226 1.31 -5.47 23.47
N GLY A 227 1.95 -5.81 24.60
CA GLY A 227 2.73 -7.03 24.73
C GLY A 227 2.00 -8.33 24.35
N ASP A 228 0.71 -8.42 24.64
CA ASP A 228 -0.17 -9.55 24.30
C ASP A 228 -0.74 -9.52 22.88
N THR A 229 -0.42 -8.50 22.08
CA THR A 229 -0.91 -8.38 20.71
C THR A 229 -0.29 -9.48 19.84
N VAL A 230 -1.14 -10.32 19.24
CA VAL A 230 -0.72 -11.34 18.29
C VAL A 230 -0.21 -10.68 17.00
N ILE A 231 1.06 -10.92 16.68
CA ILE A 231 1.75 -10.43 15.48
C ILE A 231 1.70 -11.49 14.37
N CYS A 232 1.96 -12.76 14.71
CA CYS A 232 1.85 -13.88 13.79
C CYS A 232 0.64 -14.73 14.15
N ARG A 233 -0.43 -14.66 13.35
CA ARG A 233 -1.63 -15.49 13.57
C ARG A 233 -1.35 -16.99 13.44
N CYS A 234 -0.46 -17.40 12.54
CA CYS A 234 -0.20 -18.81 12.28
C CYS A 234 0.50 -19.48 13.48
N GLU A 235 1.43 -18.78 14.12
CA GLU A 235 2.23 -19.28 15.24
C GLU A 235 1.71 -18.82 16.60
N HIS A 236 0.72 -17.92 16.61
CA HIS A 236 0.24 -17.21 17.80
C HIS A 236 1.31 -16.37 18.52
N THR A 237 2.39 -16.01 17.80
CA THR A 237 3.48 -15.17 18.32
C THR A 237 2.98 -13.77 18.68
N THR A 238 3.20 -13.36 19.93
CA THR A 238 2.83 -12.05 20.45
C THR A 238 3.98 -11.03 20.31
N ARG A 239 3.68 -9.75 20.53
CA ARG A 239 4.72 -8.69 20.63
C ARG A 239 5.75 -9.01 21.71
N ASN A 240 5.31 -9.51 22.87
CA ASN A 240 6.21 -9.91 23.97
C ASN A 240 7.14 -11.05 23.58
N ASP A 241 6.68 -12.01 22.77
CA ASP A 241 7.55 -13.10 22.31
C ASP A 241 8.71 -12.57 21.45
N ILE A 242 8.43 -11.59 20.60
CA ILE A 242 9.45 -10.89 19.79
C ILE A 242 10.41 -10.11 20.68
N GLU A 243 9.89 -9.32 21.63
CA GLU A 243 10.73 -8.55 22.56
C GLU A 243 11.62 -9.45 23.42
N ARG A 244 11.09 -10.60 23.87
CA ARG A 244 11.87 -11.62 24.57
C ARG A 244 13.00 -12.16 23.70
N ALA A 245 12.74 -12.55 22.46
CA ALA A 245 13.76 -13.04 21.54
C ALA A 245 14.89 -12.01 21.31
N LEU A 246 14.51 -10.74 21.08
CA LEU A 246 15.48 -9.64 20.93
C LEU A 246 16.31 -9.44 22.20
N SER A 247 15.69 -9.51 23.39
CA SER A 247 16.39 -9.39 24.67
C SER A 247 17.40 -10.52 24.94
N GLN A 248 17.20 -11.69 24.31
CA GLN A 248 18.10 -12.84 24.35
C GLN A 248 19.23 -12.75 23.33
N GLY A 249 19.29 -11.68 22.53
CA GLY A 249 20.36 -11.45 21.55
C GLY A 249 20.08 -11.99 20.15
N VAL A 250 18.85 -12.41 19.84
CA VAL A 250 18.47 -12.78 18.47
C VAL A 250 18.48 -11.51 17.60
N GLN A 251 19.27 -11.53 16.52
CA GLN A 251 19.47 -10.38 15.61
C GLN A 251 19.01 -10.65 14.17
N ASP A 252 18.58 -11.88 13.88
CA ASP A 252 18.13 -12.30 12.56
C ASP A 252 16.80 -13.06 12.67
N MET A 253 16.02 -13.03 11.59
CA MET A 253 14.75 -13.73 11.45
C MET A 253 14.89 -15.16 10.92
N ALA A 254 16.03 -15.52 10.31
CA ALA A 254 16.15 -16.72 9.47
C ALA A 254 17.35 -17.64 9.77
N SER A 255 18.21 -17.32 10.75
CA SER A 255 19.35 -18.17 11.14
C SER A 255 19.08 -19.11 12.30
#